data_AF-A0A0R3Q0I1-F1
#
_entry.id   AF-A0A0R3Q0I1-F1
#
_cell.length_a   1.000
_cell.length_b   1.000
_cell.length_c   1.000
_cell.angle_alpha   90.00
_cell.angle_beta   90.00
_cell.angle_gamma   90.00
#
_symmetry.space_group_name_H-M   'P 1'
#
loop_
_entity.id
_entity.type
_entity.pdbx_description
1 polymer ?
#
loop_
_entity_poly.entity_id
_entity_poly.type
_entity_poly.pdbx_seq_one_letter_code
_entity_poly.pdbx_strand_id
1 'polypeptide(L)'
;MSSSDENLGQTQLDAPLSVDPEVATFTAAGGKSEHMLVNLGDTHLAVKVRCSNDSLYRVTPVYQVVETGQCKSLVVTRSIGPPGLDRLTIQYLPTADINCNIIEIFNNAIKSGMKINALKLILKMKEETNFSDDATYM
;
A
#
# COMPACT_ATOMS: atom_id res chain seq x y z
N MET A 1 -25.16 -30.16 18.80
CA MET A 1 -25.23 -29.77 17.38
C MET A 1 -24.42 -28.49 17.26
N SER A 2 -23.31 -28.58 16.54
CA SER A 2 -22.38 -27.48 16.29
C SER A 2 -23.05 -26.35 15.51
N SER A 3 -22.74 -25.12 15.86
CA SER A 3 -22.78 -24.00 14.94
C SER A 3 -21.45 -23.27 15.09
N SER A 4 -20.60 -23.57 14.12
CA SER A 4 -19.23 -23.13 13.95
C SER A 4 -19.15 -21.64 13.60
N ASP A 5 -18.15 -20.98 14.20
CA ASP A 5 -17.22 -20.04 13.59
C ASP A 5 -17.73 -19.10 12.49
N GLU A 6 -17.98 -17.84 12.88
CA GLU A 6 -17.66 -16.69 12.03
C GLU A 6 -16.70 -15.77 12.81
N ASN A 7 -15.44 -16.18 12.91
CA ASN A 7 -14.35 -15.28 13.26
C ASN A 7 -14.01 -14.45 12.01
N LEU A 8 -14.77 -13.38 11.78
CA LEU A 8 -14.48 -12.37 10.78
C LEU A 8 -13.19 -11.63 11.17
N GLY A 9 -12.07 -12.12 10.64
CA GLY A 9 -10.91 -11.33 10.22
C GLY A 9 -10.43 -10.29 11.21
N GLN A 10 -9.98 -10.71 12.39
CA GLN A 10 -9.37 -9.82 13.36
C GLN A 10 -7.93 -9.47 12.95
N THR A 11 -7.78 -8.49 12.08
CA THR A 11 -6.52 -7.77 11.82
C THR A 11 -6.86 -6.38 11.29
N GLN A 12 -6.23 -5.32 11.83
CA GLN A 12 -6.36 -3.91 11.40
C GLN A 12 -7.39 -3.01 12.13
N LEU A 13 -7.66 -3.17 13.43
CA LEU A 13 -8.45 -2.19 14.20
C LEU A 13 -7.63 -1.28 15.15
N ASP A 14 -6.35 -1.59 15.41
CA ASP A 14 -5.52 -0.80 16.35
C ASP A 14 -4.50 0.14 15.67
N ALA A 15 -4.36 0.09 14.34
CA ALA A 15 -3.41 0.94 13.61
C ALA A 15 -4.11 2.23 13.12
N PRO A 16 -3.54 3.42 13.35
CA PRO A 16 -4.18 4.69 12.97
C PRO A 16 -4.21 4.94 11.46
N LEU A 17 -3.53 4.11 10.66
CA LEU A 17 -3.51 4.20 9.20
C LEU A 17 -3.97 2.88 8.59
N SER A 18 -4.90 2.96 7.64
CA SER A 18 -5.29 1.85 6.77
C SER A 18 -5.08 2.22 5.30
N VAL A 19 -5.12 1.21 4.43
CA VAL A 19 -5.04 1.38 2.97
C VAL A 19 -6.14 0.59 2.29
N ASP A 20 -6.83 1.18 1.31
CA ASP A 20 -7.93 0.54 0.60
C ASP A 20 -7.85 0.79 -0.92
N PRO A 21 -7.86 -0.25 -1.78
CA PRO A 21 -7.72 -1.66 -1.42
C PRO A 21 -6.32 -1.99 -0.88
N GLU A 22 -6.16 -3.04 -0.08
CA GLU A 22 -4.83 -3.48 0.41
C GLU A 22 -3.98 -4.22 -0.64
N VAL A 23 -4.61 -4.61 -1.74
CA VAL A 23 -4.01 -5.44 -2.79
C VAL A 23 -4.02 -4.68 -4.12
N ALA A 24 -2.85 -4.54 -4.73
CA ALA A 24 -2.69 -4.10 -6.11
C ALA A 24 -2.44 -5.31 -7.01
N THR A 25 -3.24 -5.46 -8.06
CA THR A 25 -3.11 -6.57 -9.02
C THR A 25 -2.60 -6.05 -10.36
N PHE A 26 -1.55 -6.67 -10.89
CA PHE A 26 -0.90 -6.29 -12.14
C PHE A 26 -0.73 -7.47 -13.10
N THR A 27 -0.43 -7.19 -14.36
CA THR A 27 -0.05 -8.20 -15.37
C THR A 27 1.41 -8.04 -15.78
N ALA A 28 1.97 -8.98 -16.54
CA ALA A 28 3.32 -8.83 -17.09
C ALA A 28 3.44 -7.59 -18.00
N ALA A 29 2.35 -7.20 -18.66
CA ALA A 29 2.22 -5.97 -19.44
C ALA A 29 2.19 -4.68 -18.60
N GLY A 30 2.26 -4.79 -17.26
CA GLY A 30 2.21 -3.65 -16.34
C GLY A 30 0.78 -3.33 -15.91
N GLY A 31 0.57 -2.07 -15.54
CA GLY A 31 -0.74 -1.54 -15.15
C GLY A 31 -0.67 -0.43 -14.11
N LYS A 32 -1.84 0.07 -13.72
CA LYS A 32 -1.99 1.10 -12.68
C LYS A 32 -3.01 0.62 -11.66
N SER A 33 -2.71 0.82 -10.38
CA SER A 33 -3.60 0.55 -9.25
C SER A 33 -3.72 1.79 -8.38
N GLU A 34 -4.95 2.14 -8.00
CA GLU A 34 -5.25 3.30 -7.16
C GLU A 34 -5.70 2.82 -5.78
N HIS A 35 -5.21 3.51 -4.75
CA HIS A 35 -5.44 3.19 -3.35
C HIS A 35 -5.73 4.46 -2.57
N MET A 36 -6.39 4.30 -1.43
CA MET A 36 -6.68 5.36 -0.47
C MET A 36 -5.99 5.05 0.84
N LEU A 37 -5.17 5.97 1.31
CA LEU A 37 -4.65 5.96 2.68
C LEU A 37 -5.68 6.64 3.57
N VAL A 38 -6.18 5.95 4.59
CA VAL A 38 -7.22 6.47 5.49
C VAL A 38 -6.64 6.60 6.89
N ASN A 39 -6.61 7.84 7.41
CA ASN A 39 -6.17 8.10 8.76
C ASN A 39 -7.36 8.04 9.73
N LEU A 40 -7.38 6.97 10.52
CA LEU A 40 -8.39 6.67 11.54
C LEU A 40 -7.93 7.11 12.94
N GLY A 41 -6.71 7.64 13.07
CA GLY A 41 -6.16 8.15 14.31
C GLY A 41 -6.66 9.54 14.69
N ASP A 42 -6.09 10.09 15.75
CA ASP A 42 -6.37 11.41 16.33
C ASP A 42 -5.36 12.50 15.94
N THR A 43 -4.24 12.11 15.31
CA THR A 43 -3.15 12.99 14.89
C THR A 43 -2.89 12.88 13.39
N HIS A 44 -2.30 13.92 12.79
CA HIS A 44 -1.89 13.85 11.39
C HIS A 44 -0.75 12.86 11.23
N LEU A 45 -0.66 12.20 10.07
CA LEU A 45 0.36 11.20 9.81
C LEU A 45 1.26 11.67 8.67
N ALA A 46 2.56 11.79 8.97
CA ALA A 46 3.59 11.95 7.96
C ALA A 46 3.88 10.59 7.35
N VAL A 47 3.57 10.41 6.07
CA VAL A 47 3.68 9.13 5.35
C VAL A 47 4.86 9.14 4.39
N LYS A 48 5.59 8.02 4.37
CA LYS A 48 6.64 7.70 3.41
C LYS A 48 6.41 6.32 2.82
N VAL A 49 6.34 6.25 1.49
CA VAL A 49 6.15 4.98 0.79
C VAL A 49 7.48 4.44 0.27
N ARG A 50 7.68 3.13 0.38
CA ARG A 50 8.86 2.44 -0.14
C ARG A 50 8.45 1.20 -0.93
N CYS A 51 9.14 0.95 -2.03
CA CYS A 51 9.02 -0.27 -2.81
C CYS A 51 10.36 -1.00 -2.82
N SER A 52 10.35 -2.33 -2.86
CA SER A 52 11.58 -3.14 -3.00
C SER A 52 12.17 -3.10 -4.41
N ASN A 53 11.39 -2.63 -5.40
CA ASN A 53 11.78 -2.62 -6.81
C ASN A 53 11.27 -1.36 -7.50
N ASP A 54 12.11 -0.33 -7.46
CA ASP A 54 11.91 0.96 -8.11
C ASP A 54 12.13 0.95 -9.63
N SER A 55 12.69 -0.14 -10.17
CA SER A 55 12.86 -0.31 -11.62
C SER A 55 11.54 -0.62 -12.32
N LEU A 56 10.68 -1.44 -11.71
CA LEU A 56 9.38 -1.82 -12.27
C LEU A 56 8.21 -1.03 -11.68
N TYR A 57 8.28 -0.59 -10.42
CA TYR A 57 7.18 0.09 -9.76
C TYR A 57 7.47 1.57 -9.52
N ARG A 58 6.51 2.41 -9.90
CA ARG A 58 6.47 3.83 -9.54
C ARG A 58 5.29 4.08 -8.63
N VAL A 59 5.51 4.90 -7.60
CA VAL A 59 4.50 5.25 -6.61
C VAL A 59 4.33 6.75 -6.58
N THR A 60 3.10 7.25 -6.50
CA THR A 60 2.82 8.68 -6.46
C THR A 60 1.59 8.98 -5.58
N PRO A 61 1.71 9.88 -4.58
CA PRO A 61 2.94 10.50 -4.07
C PRO A 61 3.76 9.54 -3.19
N VAL A 62 5.09 9.74 -3.11
CA VAL A 62 5.98 8.96 -2.22
C VAL A 62 5.96 9.51 -0.79
N TYR A 63 5.79 10.82 -0.65
CA TYR A 63 5.68 11.51 0.62
C TYR A 63 4.39 12.31 0.64
N GLN A 64 3.62 12.18 1.72
CA GLN A 64 2.43 12.98 1.93
C GLN A 64 2.06 13.03 3.41
N VAL A 65 1.34 14.07 3.81
CA VAL A 65 0.64 14.09 5.09
C VAL A 65 -0.80 13.61 4.89
N VAL A 66 -1.24 12.66 5.70
CA VAL A 66 -2.64 12.26 5.81
C VAL A 66 -3.20 12.89 7.08
N GLU A 67 -4.01 13.93 6.90
CA GLU A 67 -4.63 14.67 8.00
C GLU A 67 -5.59 13.77 8.80
N THR A 68 -5.88 14.18 10.04
CA THR A 68 -6.73 13.43 10.97
C THR A 68 -8.13 13.29 10.38
N GLY A 69 -8.65 12.07 10.31
CA GLY A 69 -9.98 11.78 9.74
C GLY A 69 -10.08 12.01 8.22
N GLN A 70 -8.97 12.24 7.52
CA GLN A 70 -8.94 12.39 6.07
C GLN A 70 -8.41 11.14 5.38
N CYS A 71 -8.73 11.02 4.09
CA CYS A 71 -8.10 10.07 3.18
C CYS A 71 -7.32 10.79 2.09
N LYS A 72 -6.23 10.17 1.61
CA LYS A 72 -5.43 10.68 0.50
C LYS A 72 -5.11 9.56 -0.48
N SER A 73 -5.13 9.88 -1.77
CA SER A 73 -4.86 8.92 -2.84
C SER A 73 -3.39 8.49 -2.89
N LEU A 74 -3.17 7.24 -3.27
CA LEU A 74 -1.87 6.66 -3.58
C LEU A 74 -1.99 5.84 -4.87
N VAL A 75 -1.19 6.17 -5.87
CA VAL A 75 -1.18 5.49 -7.16
C VAL A 75 0.09 4.66 -7.28
N VAL A 76 -0.08 3.37 -7.61
CA VAL A 76 1.01 2.44 -7.90
C VAL A 76 0.95 2.07 -9.37
N THR A 77 2.01 2.36 -10.11
CA THR A 77 2.15 2.03 -11.53
C THR A 77 3.24 0.99 -11.70
N ARG A 78 2.94 -0.10 -12.40
CA ARG A 78 3.91 -1.13 -12.77
C ARG A 78 4.24 -1.02 -14.27
N SER A 79 5.52 -0.98 -14.58
CA SER A 79 6.05 -1.06 -15.95
C SER A 79 5.97 -2.50 -16.48
N ILE A 80 6.16 -2.67 -17.78
CA ILE A 80 6.26 -4.01 -18.40
C ILE A 80 7.50 -4.73 -17.82
N GLY A 81 7.37 -6.01 -17.49
CA GLY A 81 8.47 -6.79 -16.96
C GLY A 81 8.05 -8.16 -16.41
N PRO A 82 9.01 -9.00 -16.00
CA PRO A 82 8.72 -10.32 -15.44
C PRO A 82 7.98 -10.24 -14.09
N PRO A 83 7.17 -11.26 -13.74
CA PRO A 83 6.56 -11.34 -12.42
C PRO A 83 7.63 -11.49 -11.33
N GLY A 84 7.36 -10.96 -10.13
CA GLY A 84 8.29 -10.95 -9.00
C GLY A 84 7.58 -10.87 -7.65
N LEU A 85 8.32 -11.17 -6.57
CA LEU A 85 7.85 -11.09 -5.18
C LEU A 85 8.17 -9.71 -4.57
N ASP A 86 7.76 -8.66 -5.27
CA ASP A 86 8.02 -7.29 -4.86
C ASP A 86 7.13 -6.86 -3.68
N ARG A 87 7.61 -5.93 -2.88
CA ARG A 87 6.96 -5.48 -1.64
C ARG A 87 6.78 -3.97 -1.65
N LEU A 88 5.58 -3.50 -1.33
CA LEU A 88 5.30 -2.10 -1.07
C LEU A 88 4.99 -1.89 0.41
N THR A 89 5.74 -1.01 1.06
CA THR A 89 5.64 -0.70 2.48
C THR A 89 5.33 0.78 2.65
N ILE A 90 4.27 1.07 3.38
CA ILE A 90 3.84 2.43 3.72
C ILE A 90 4.25 2.67 5.16
N GLN A 91 5.24 3.54 5.36
CA GLN A 91 5.76 3.92 6.67
C GLN A 91 5.09 5.21 7.13
N TYR A 92 4.84 5.35 8.43
CA TYR A 92 4.20 6.55 8.97
C TYR A 92 4.68 6.88 10.39
N LEU A 93 4.64 8.17 10.69
CA LEU A 93 4.91 8.76 12.01
C LEU A 93 3.86 9.84 12.30
N PRO A 94 3.45 10.03 13.57
CA PRO A 94 2.56 11.12 13.93
C PRO A 94 3.24 12.47 13.73
N THR A 95 2.46 13.48 13.35
CA THR A 95 2.87 14.88 13.25
C THR A 95 1.71 15.79 13.67
N ALA A 96 2.05 16.96 14.22
CA ALA A 96 1.08 18.01 14.52
C ALA A 96 1.01 19.06 13.40
N ASP A 97 1.96 19.06 12.46
CA ASP A 97 2.08 20.04 11.39
C ASP A 97 1.85 19.39 10.02
N ILE A 98 0.86 19.90 9.28
CA ILE A 98 0.53 19.47 7.92
C ILE A 98 1.56 19.92 6.87
N ASN A 99 2.31 20.97 7.18
CA ASN A 99 3.35 21.53 6.30
C ASN A 99 4.75 21.04 6.70
N CYS A 100 4.83 20.02 7.54
CA CYS A 100 6.10 19.53 8.06
C CYS A 100 7.05 19.03 6.96
N ASN A 101 8.34 19.11 7.24
CA ASN A 101 9.35 18.46 6.40
C ASN A 101 9.39 16.95 6.69
N ILE A 102 8.61 16.18 5.93
CA ILE A 102 8.48 14.72 6.12
C ILE A 102 9.85 14.03 6.04
N ILE A 103 10.72 14.44 5.13
CA ILE A 103 12.06 13.83 4.99
C ILE A 103 12.87 14.01 6.28
N GLU A 104 12.82 15.21 6.87
CA GLU A 104 13.49 15.50 8.12
C GLU A 104 12.92 14.72 9.30
N ILE A 105 11.59 14.61 9.42
CA ILE A 105 10.93 13.79 10.45
C ILE A 105 11.45 12.36 10.43
N PHE A 106 11.47 11.73 9.25
CA PHE A 106 11.94 10.35 9.11
C PHE A 106 13.44 10.22 9.39
N ASN A 107 14.26 11.18 8.95
CA ASN A 107 15.69 11.17 9.24
C ASN A 107 15.96 11.30 10.75
N ASN A 108 15.24 12.16 11.44
CA ASN A 108 15.36 12.36 12.89
C ASN A 108 14.87 11.13 13.67
N ALA A 109 13.79 10.48 13.23
CA ALA A 109 13.32 9.23 13.80
C ALA A 109 14.38 8.12 13.67
N ILE A 110 15.02 7.98 12.50
CA ILE A 110 16.11 7.00 12.30
C ILE A 110 17.29 7.30 13.22
N LYS A 111 17.73 8.57 13.28
CA LYS A 111 18.89 8.98 14.12
C LYS A 111 18.63 8.77 15.62
N SER A 112 17.40 8.98 16.07
CA SER A 112 17.01 8.82 17.48
C SER A 112 16.64 7.38 17.85
N GLY A 113 16.62 6.45 16.89
CA GLY A 113 16.18 5.07 17.13
C GLY A 113 14.68 4.96 17.40
N MET A 114 13.89 5.97 17.05
CA MET A 114 12.44 5.95 17.18
C MET A 114 11.85 4.87 16.28
N LYS A 115 10.92 4.07 16.82
CA LYS A 115 10.19 3.07 16.05
C LYS A 115 9.33 3.75 14.98
N ILE A 116 9.56 3.38 13.72
CA ILE A 116 8.76 3.83 12.58
C ILE A 116 7.67 2.79 12.31
N ASN A 117 6.40 3.20 12.35
CA ASN A 117 5.29 2.31 12.06
C ASN A 117 5.20 2.04 10.56
N ALA A 118 4.69 0.87 10.19
CA ALA A 118 4.58 0.48 8.79
C ALA A 118 3.42 -0.50 8.56
N LEU A 119 2.75 -0.33 7.42
CA LEU A 119 1.78 -1.28 6.88
C LEU A 119 2.20 -1.73 5.47
N LYS A 120 1.69 -2.87 5.02
CA LYS A 120 2.05 -3.46 3.73
C LYS A 120 0.89 -3.31 2.75
N LEU A 121 1.21 -2.96 1.52
CA LEU A 121 0.31 -3.07 0.38
C LEU A 121 0.82 -4.24 -0.47
N ILE A 122 -0.05 -5.20 -0.73
CA ILE A 122 0.32 -6.45 -1.38
C ILE A 122 0.33 -6.22 -2.89
N LEU A 123 1.46 -6.52 -3.53
CA LEU A 123 1.59 -6.53 -4.99
C LEU A 123 1.32 -7.96 -5.47
N LYS A 124 0.27 -8.17 -6.26
CA LYS A 124 -0.07 -9.46 -6.87
C LYS A 124 0.04 -9.39 -8.39
N MET A 125 0.49 -10.48 -8.99
CA MET A 125 0.42 -10.68 -10.43
C MET A 125 -0.85 -11.49 -10.73
N LYS A 126 -1.64 -11.04 -11.71
CA LYS A 126 -2.77 -11.79 -12.25
C LYS A 126 -2.22 -12.90 -13.13
N GLU A 127 -2.68 -14.13 -12.91
CA GLU A 127 -2.41 -15.24 -13.82
C GLU A 127 -3.17 -14.98 -15.14
N GLU A 128 -2.48 -15.09 -16.26
CA GLU A 128 -3.11 -15.08 -17.58
C GLU A 128 -3.80 -16.44 -17.78
N THR A 129 -5.10 -16.51 -17.50
CA THR A 129 -5.92 -17.63 -17.95
C THR A 129 -6.00 -17.55 -19.48
N ASN A 130 -5.15 -18.31 -20.16
CA ASN A 130 -5.24 -18.55 -21.59
C ASN A 130 -6.52 -19.36 -21.88
N PHE A 131 -7.67 -18.69 -21.98
CA PHE A 131 -8.83 -19.25 -22.68
C PHE A 131 -8.55 -19.18 -24.18
N SER A 132 -7.68 -20.09 -24.65
CA SER A 132 -7.68 -20.55 -26.02
C SER A 132 -8.65 -21.73 -26.08
N ASP A 133 -9.95 -21.45 -25.97
CA ASP A 133 -10.94 -22.37 -26.52
C ASP A 133 -10.82 -22.23 -28.04
N ASP A 134 -10.02 -23.11 -28.60
CA ASP A 134 -9.97 -23.40 -30.03
C ASP A 134 -11.35 -23.92 -30.43
N ALA A 135 -12.30 -22.99 -30.62
CA ALA A 135 -13.59 -23.25 -31.23
C ALA A 135 -13.38 -23.44 -32.73
N THR A 136 -12.69 -24.53 -33.09
CA THR A 136 -12.79 -25.13 -34.40
C THR A 136 -14.20 -25.73 -34.52
N TYR A 137 -15.16 -24.91 -34.94
CA TYR A 137 -16.42 -25.38 -35.51
C TYR A 137 -16.15 -25.71 -36.98
N MET A 138 -15.99 -27.01 -37.26
CA MET A 138 -16.23 -27.65 -38.57
C MET A 138 -17.12 -28.86 -38.33
#